data_AF-A0A6C1C8Y1-F1
#
_entry.id   AF-A0A6C1C8Y1-F1
#
_cell.length_a   1.000
_cell.length_b   1.000
_cell.length_c   1.000
_cell.angle_alpha   90.00
_cell.angle_beta   90.00
_cell.angle_gamma   90.00
#
_symmetry.space_group_name_H-M   'P 1'
#
loop_
_entity.id
_entity.type
_entity.pdbx_description
1 polymer ?
#
loop_
_entity_poly.entity_id
_entity_poly.type
_entity_poly.pdbx_seq_one_letter_code
_entity_poly.pdbx_strand_id
1 'polypeptide(L)'
;MSSGETTTRPVAEELVLLAAYLLSCGRGLLEEPQAYGPLRCLDAGRRVLTLVEQAGLHDERLSAVRARLDDCMCGPMEYRDLPGFLDEVCGSLITALKDSELISASTGHQE
;
A
#
# COMPACT_ATOMS: atom_id res chain seq x y z
N MET A 1 -16.73 13.12 -24.90
CA MET A 1 -15.61 12.64 -24.06
C MET A 1 -16.19 11.53 -23.21
N SER A 2 -15.94 10.27 -23.56
CA SER A 2 -16.49 9.13 -22.83
C SER A 2 -15.74 9.04 -21.51
N SER A 3 -16.44 9.24 -20.39
CA SER A 3 -15.93 8.90 -19.07
C SER A 3 -15.48 7.44 -19.13
N GLY A 4 -14.17 7.21 -18.95
CA GLY A 4 -13.62 5.87 -18.92
C GLY A 4 -14.20 5.17 -17.70
N GLU A 5 -15.20 4.33 -17.94
CA GLU A 5 -15.72 3.40 -16.94
C GLU A 5 -14.54 2.53 -16.52
N THR A 6 -13.99 2.81 -15.34
CA THR A 6 -12.82 2.11 -14.84
C THR A 6 -13.34 0.80 -14.29
N THR A 7 -13.47 -0.20 -15.14
CA THR A 7 -13.84 -1.55 -14.72
C THR A 7 -12.81 -2.02 -13.71
N THR A 8 -13.22 -2.11 -12.45
CA THR A 8 -12.38 -2.64 -11.37
C THR A 8 -12.04 -4.09 -11.70
N ARG A 9 -10.74 -4.38 -11.81
CA ARG A 9 -10.23 -5.74 -12.02
C ARG A 9 -10.47 -6.60 -10.77
N PRO A 10 -10.55 -7.93 -10.91
CA PRO A 10 -10.57 -8.82 -9.76
C PRO A 10 -9.32 -8.62 -8.90
N VAL A 11 -9.48 -8.66 -7.56
CA VAL A 11 -8.36 -8.51 -6.60
C VAL A 11 -7.23 -9.51 -6.88
N ALA A 12 -7.57 -10.74 -7.29
CA ALA A 12 -6.56 -11.74 -7.65
C ALA A 12 -5.66 -11.31 -8.81
N GLU A 13 -6.21 -10.64 -9.82
CA GLU A 13 -5.44 -10.12 -10.95
C GLU A 13 -4.53 -8.97 -10.50
N GLU A 14 -5.04 -8.07 -9.67
CA GLU A 14 -4.26 -6.96 -9.11
C GLU A 14 -3.11 -7.45 -8.21
N LEU A 15 -3.30 -8.54 -7.46
CA LEU A 15 -2.24 -9.17 -6.68
C LEU A 15 -1.12 -9.74 -7.58
N VAL A 16 -1.47 -10.33 -8.73
CA VAL A 16 -0.48 -10.77 -9.73
C VAL A 16 0.28 -9.58 -10.30
N LEU A 17 -0.41 -8.46 -10.59
CA LEU A 17 0.23 -7.24 -11.06
C LEU A 17 1.12 -6.59 -10.00
N LEU A 18 0.73 -6.63 -8.73
CA LEU A 18 1.56 -6.18 -7.62
C LEU A 18 2.82 -7.04 -7.48
N ALA A 19 2.70 -8.36 -7.63
CA ALA A 19 3.86 -9.26 -7.64
C ALA A 19 4.81 -8.94 -8.80
N ALA A 20 4.28 -8.73 -10.01
CA ALA A 20 5.07 -8.33 -11.17
C ALA A 20 5.79 -6.98 -10.95
N TYR A 21 5.10 -6.02 -10.33
CA TYR A 21 5.67 -4.73 -9.94
C TYR A 21 6.82 -4.90 -8.94
N LEU A 22 6.62 -5.66 -7.86
CA LEU A 22 7.63 -5.88 -6.82
C LEU A 22 8.88 -6.58 -7.35
N LEU A 23 8.71 -7.60 -8.21
CA LEU A 23 9.84 -8.28 -8.84
C LEU A 23 10.61 -7.36 -9.79
N SER A 24 9.89 -6.54 -10.56
CA SER A 24 10.50 -5.53 -11.43
C SER A 24 11.24 -4.47 -10.63
N CYS A 25 10.68 -4.05 -9.48
CA CYS A 25 11.35 -3.17 -8.53
C CYS A 25 12.65 -3.76 -8.02
N GLY A 26 12.63 -5.01 -7.54
CA GLY A 26 13.82 -5.69 -7.04
C GLY A 26 14.93 -5.76 -8.08
N ARG A 27 14.60 -6.05 -9.36
CA ARG A 27 15.59 -6.05 -10.44
C ARG A 27 16.15 -4.66 -10.73
N GLY A 28 15.29 -3.64 -10.78
CA GLY A 28 15.69 -2.25 -11.06
C GLY A 28 16.60 -1.69 -9.97
N LEU A 29 16.31 -2.00 -8.70
CA LEU A 29 17.08 -1.53 -7.55
C LEU A 29 18.53 -2.05 -7.50
N LEU A 30 18.89 -3.04 -8.33
CA LEU A 30 20.31 -3.45 -8.50
C LEU A 30 21.14 -2.40 -9.25
N GLU A 31 20.49 -1.54 -10.05
CA GLU A 31 21.14 -0.56 -10.93
C GLU A 31 20.70 0.89 -10.63
N GLU A 32 19.64 1.07 -9.85
CA GLU A 32 19.07 2.37 -9.49
C GLU A 32 19.61 2.94 -8.17
N PRO A 33 19.43 4.25 -7.90
CA PRO A 33 19.78 4.84 -6.62
C PRO A 33 19.08 4.16 -5.45
N GLN A 34 19.80 3.93 -4.35
CA GLN A 34 19.27 3.26 -3.16
C GLN A 34 18.02 3.96 -2.57
N ALA A 35 17.93 5.28 -2.72
CA ALA A 35 16.79 6.08 -2.25
C ALA A 35 15.46 5.68 -2.91
N TYR A 36 15.49 4.99 -4.06
CA TYR A 36 14.26 4.54 -4.74
C TYR A 36 13.63 3.32 -4.07
N GLY A 37 14.40 2.56 -3.27
CA GLY A 37 13.88 1.41 -2.54
C GLY A 37 12.72 1.79 -1.62
N PRO A 38 12.94 2.73 -0.68
CA PRO A 38 11.87 3.23 0.18
C PRO A 38 10.66 3.79 -0.57
N LEU A 39 10.86 4.53 -1.67
CA LEU A 39 9.77 5.09 -2.46
C LEU A 39 8.93 4.00 -3.14
N ARG A 40 9.56 2.95 -3.68
CA ARG A 40 8.86 1.79 -4.25
C ARG A 40 8.10 1.00 -3.18
N CYS A 41 8.63 0.92 -1.95
CA CYS A 41 7.92 0.32 -0.82
C CYS A 41 6.68 1.14 -0.42
N LEU A 42 6.77 2.47 -0.42
CA LEU A 42 5.62 3.35 -0.15
C LEU A 42 4.51 3.15 -1.20
N ASP A 43 4.85 3.15 -2.49
CA ASP A 43 3.86 2.91 -3.55
C ASP A 43 3.28 1.49 -3.48
N ALA A 44 4.09 0.48 -3.18
CA ALA A 44 3.60 -0.87 -2.96
C ALA A 44 2.59 -0.92 -1.79
N GLY A 45 2.91 -0.32 -0.65
CA GLY A 45 2.01 -0.23 0.50
C GLY A 45 0.70 0.47 0.17
N ARG A 46 0.75 1.58 -0.56
CA ARG A 46 -0.40 2.34 -1.05
C ARG A 46 -1.33 1.48 -1.92
N ARG A 47 -0.75 0.72 -2.86
CA ARG A 47 -1.49 -0.22 -3.71
C ARG A 47 -2.12 -1.33 -2.88
N VAL A 48 -1.40 -1.92 -1.92
CA VAL A 48 -1.96 -2.94 -1.01
C VAL A 48 -3.18 -2.40 -0.26
N LEU A 49 -3.10 -1.21 0.33
CA LEU A 49 -4.24 -0.63 1.05
C LEU A 49 -5.44 -0.36 0.12
N THR A 50 -5.19 0.00 -1.13
CA THR A 50 -6.25 0.10 -2.16
C THR A 50 -6.90 -1.27 -2.41
N LEU A 51 -6.11 -2.34 -2.51
CA LEU A 51 -6.64 -3.70 -2.70
C LEU A 51 -7.40 -4.22 -1.49
N VAL A 52 -6.97 -3.85 -0.28
CA VAL A 52 -7.68 -4.18 0.97
C VAL A 52 -9.08 -3.55 0.98
N GLU A 53 -9.19 -2.27 0.62
CA GLU A 53 -10.50 -1.59 0.48
C GLU A 53 -11.36 -2.26 -0.60
N GLN A 54 -10.78 -2.63 -1.75
CA GLN A 54 -11.49 -3.32 -2.84
C GLN A 54 -11.92 -4.75 -2.47
N ALA A 55 -11.19 -5.41 -1.56
CA ALA A 55 -11.53 -6.72 -1.02
C ALA A 55 -12.65 -6.67 0.03
N GLY A 56 -13.16 -5.46 0.35
CA GLY A 56 -14.28 -5.25 1.25
C GLY A 56 -13.88 -4.96 2.70
N LEU A 57 -12.58 -4.82 2.99
CA LEU A 57 -12.12 -4.40 4.31
C LEU A 57 -12.05 -2.88 4.38
N HIS A 58 -13.08 -2.29 4.98
CA HIS A 58 -13.19 -0.85 5.18
C HIS A 58 -12.85 -0.51 6.63
N ASP A 59 -11.69 0.13 6.85
CA ASP A 59 -11.29 0.70 8.14
C ASP A 59 -10.76 2.12 7.92
N GLU A 60 -11.35 3.10 8.61
CA GLU A 60 -11.03 4.52 8.44
C GLU A 60 -9.55 4.83 8.71
N ARG A 61 -8.89 4.07 9.60
CA ARG A 61 -7.47 4.25 9.93
C ARG A 61 -6.60 3.77 8.77
N LEU A 62 -6.96 2.65 8.13
CA LEU A 62 -6.27 2.18 6.92
C LEU A 62 -6.47 3.16 5.75
N SER A 63 -7.68 3.67 5.57
CA SER A 63 -7.96 4.71 4.56
C SER A 63 -7.18 6.00 4.83
N ALA A 64 -7.04 6.41 6.10
CA ALA A 64 -6.22 7.55 6.48
C ALA A 64 -4.74 7.32 6.14
N VAL A 65 -4.20 6.13 6.42
CA VAL A 65 -2.82 5.78 6.02
C VAL A 65 -2.66 5.84 4.50
N ARG A 66 -3.62 5.28 3.75
CA ARG A 66 -3.59 5.32 2.28
C ARG A 66 -3.58 6.75 1.74
N ALA A 67 -4.46 7.62 2.25
CA ALA A 67 -4.53 9.02 1.84
C ALA A 67 -3.19 9.75 2.02
N ARG A 68 -2.51 9.48 3.14
CA ARG A 68 -1.18 10.05 3.39
C ARG A 68 -0.11 9.55 2.42
N LEU A 69 -0.17 8.28 2.03
CA LEU A 69 0.70 7.73 0.99
C LEU A 69 0.38 8.35 -0.37
N ASP A 70 -0.90 8.55 -0.72
CA ASP A 70 -1.31 9.25 -1.93
C ASP A 70 -0.76 10.69 -1.97
N ASP A 71 -0.85 11.43 -0.85
CA ASP A 71 -0.29 12.79 -0.72
C ASP A 71 1.23 12.82 -0.89
N CYS A 72 1.93 11.83 -0.33
CA CYS A 72 3.39 11.71 -0.48
C CYS A 72 3.80 11.46 -1.95
N MET A 73 3.00 10.70 -2.69
CA MET A 73 3.31 10.32 -4.08
C MET A 73 2.89 11.39 -5.10
N CYS A 74 1.87 12.18 -4.80
CA CYS A 74 1.31 13.23 -5.68
C CYS A 74 1.80 14.64 -5.35
N GLY A 75 2.40 14.85 -4.18
CA GLY A 75 2.88 16.16 -3.73
C GLY A 75 4.15 16.63 -4.46
N PRO A 76 4.49 17.94 -4.37
CA PRO A 76 5.76 18.44 -4.86
C PRO A 76 6.90 17.65 -4.21
N MET A 77 7.85 17.23 -5.06
CA MET A 77 9.03 16.43 -4.74
C MET A 77 10.05 17.21 -3.90
N GLU A 78 9.58 17.95 -2.89
CA GLU A 78 10.43 18.42 -1.81
C GLU A 78 10.79 17.19 -1.00
N TYR A 79 12.11 16.97 -0.85
CA TYR A 79 12.71 16.01 0.06
C TYR A 79 12.25 16.34 1.49
N ARG A 80 11.02 15.97 1.80
CA ARG A 80 10.54 15.77 3.15
C ARG A 80 11.41 14.70 3.78
N ASP A 81 11.55 14.81 5.08
CA ASP A 81 12.13 13.79 5.95
C ASP A 81 11.48 12.43 5.71
N LEU A 82 12.00 11.69 4.72
CA LEU A 82 11.49 10.40 4.30
C LEU A 82 11.59 9.36 5.42
N PRO A 83 12.68 9.31 6.21
CA PRO A 83 12.72 8.51 7.44
C PRO A 83 11.59 8.86 8.40
N GLY A 84 11.41 10.14 8.75
CA GLY A 84 10.34 10.55 9.67
C GLY A 84 8.94 10.23 9.15
N PHE A 85 8.71 10.40 7.84
CA PHE A 85 7.45 10.01 7.22
C PHE A 85 7.21 8.50 7.28
N LEU A 86 8.24 7.68 7.03
CA LEU A 86 8.14 6.22 7.14
C LEU A 86 7.81 5.79 8.57
N ASP A 87 8.49 6.37 9.56
CA ASP A 87 8.22 6.10 10.98
C ASP A 87 6.76 6.42 11.33
N GLU A 88 6.24 7.54 10.82
CA GLU A 88 4.87 7.98 11.08
C GLU A 88 3.82 7.07 10.43
N VAL A 89 4.05 6.65 9.18
CA VAL A 89 3.18 5.70 8.48
C VAL A 89 3.21 4.33 9.17
N CYS A 90 4.39 3.85 9.56
CA CYS A 90 4.51 2.59 10.31
C CYS A 90 3.78 2.66 11.65
N GLY A 91 3.95 3.76 12.39
CA GLY A 91 3.24 3.99 13.65
C GLY A 91 1.71 4.00 13.47
N SER A 92 1.23 4.65 12.41
CA SER A 92 -0.21 4.70 12.09
C SER A 92 -0.77 3.31 11.78
N LEU A 93 -0.05 2.49 11.00
CA LEU A 93 -0.43 1.10 10.73
C LEU A 93 -0.43 0.25 12.00
N ILE A 94 0.58 0.37 12.85
CA ILE A 94 0.66 -0.36 14.12
C ILE A 94 -0.53 -0.03 15.01
N THR A 95 -0.91 1.25 15.11
CA THR A 95 -2.10 1.67 15.85
C THR A 95 -3.37 1.06 15.27
N ALA A 96 -3.54 1.09 13.94
CA ALA A 96 -4.67 0.45 13.28
C ALA A 96 -4.76 -1.06 13.58
N LEU A 97 -3.62 -1.76 13.61
CA LEU A 97 -3.54 -3.19 13.89
C LEU A 97 -3.81 -3.55 15.35
N LYS A 98 -3.41 -2.72 16.31
CA LYS A 98 -3.62 -2.97 17.75
C LYS A 98 -5.06 -2.82 18.19
N ASP A 99 -5.77 -1.89 17.55
CA ASP A 99 -7.08 -1.45 17.98
C ASP A 99 -8.20 -2.05 17.11
N SER A 100 -7.97 -3.21 16.48
CA SER A 100 -8.91 -3.80 15.53
C SER A 100 -8.86 -5.32 15.47
N GLU A 101 -9.96 -5.91 14.99
CA GLU A 101 -10.01 -7.30 14.50
C GLU A 101 -9.50 -7.43 13.06
N LEU A 102 -8.67 -6.49 12.55
CA LEU A 102 -8.15 -6.50 11.17
C LEU A 102 -7.36 -7.76 10.84
N ILE A 103 -6.80 -8.39 11.87
CA ILE A 103 -6.19 -9.71 11.77
C ILE A 103 -7.02 -10.64 12.65
N SER A 104 -7.95 -11.37 12.03
CA SER A 104 -8.53 -12.52 12.71
C SER A 104 -7.40 -13.52 12.96
N ALA A 105 -7.13 -13.85 14.23
CA ALA A 105 -6.43 -15.09 14.53
C ALA A 105 -7.23 -16.20 13.85
N SER A 106 -6.65 -16.88 12.88
CA SER A 106 -7.32 -17.96 12.16
C SER A 106 -7.76 -19.02 13.15
N THR A 107 -9.03 -19.00 13.55
CA THR A 107 -9.65 -20.13 14.24
C THR A 107 -9.77 -21.22 13.18
N GLY A 108 -8.84 -22.17 13.19
CA GLY A 108 -8.88 -23.33 12.32
C GLY A 108 -10.18 -24.08 12.53
N HIS A 109 -11.08 -24.02 11.54
CA HIS A 109 -12.08 -25.05 11.34
C HIS A 109 -11.42 -26.17 10.52
N GLN A 110 -10.96 -27.21 11.22
CA GLN A 110 -10.90 -28.54 10.64
C GLN A 110 -12.12 -29.29 11.17
N GLU A 111 -13.05 -29.61 10.26
CA GLU A 111 -13.97 -30.74 10.41
C GLU A 111 -13.34 -31.99 9.77
#